data_AF-A0A7Y1VYB5-F1
#
_entry.id   AF-A0A7Y1VYB5-F1
#
_cell.length_a   1.000
_cell.length_b   1.000
_cell.length_c   1.000
_cell.angle_alpha   90.00
_cell.angle_beta   90.00
_cell.angle_gamma   90.00
#
_symmetry.space_group_name_H-M   'P 1'
#
loop_
_entity.id
_entity.type
_entity.pdbx_description
1 polymer ?
#
loop_
_entity_poly.entity_id
_entity_poly.type
_entity_poly.pdbx_seq_one_letter_code
_entity_poly.pdbx_strand_id
1 'polypeptide(L)'
;MKKLIIAALVGGFILFIWQSLSFMVLQLHNDQMKYTDKQDEILAMLEASGLEEGEYFLPNTSDQAPSEEEREAFIEKYTDKPWARIAYHKELNMSMGMNLFRGLLVDVLAAFMLTWLLLHFADLNM
;
A
#
# COMPACT_ATOMS: atom_id res chain seq x y z
N MET A 1 -12.33 -28.93 -8.74
CA MET A 1 -13.15 -27.74 -8.41
C MET A 1 -13.58 -27.64 -6.95
N LYS A 2 -14.28 -28.61 -6.33
CA LYS A 2 -14.70 -28.48 -4.90
C LYS A 2 -13.54 -28.19 -3.94
N LYS A 3 -12.43 -28.93 -4.05
CA LYS A 3 -11.23 -28.72 -3.22
C LYS A 3 -10.66 -27.31 -3.37
N LEU A 4 -10.61 -26.80 -4.60
CA LEU A 4 -10.14 -25.45 -4.92
C LEU A 4 -11.01 -24.37 -4.27
N ILE A 5 -12.34 -24.48 -4.40
CA ILE A 5 -13.27 -23.48 -3.83
C ILE A 5 -13.19 -23.48 -2.30
N ILE A 6 -13.18 -24.66 -1.67
CA ILE A 6 -13.08 -24.77 -0.21
C ILE A 6 -11.74 -24.18 0.27
N ALA A 7 -10.63 -24.54 -0.37
CA ALA A 7 -9.32 -24.01 -0.03
C ALA A 7 -9.21 -22.49 -0.22
N ALA A 8 -9.81 -21.93 -1.29
CA ALA A 8 -9.86 -20.50 -1.51
C ALA A 8 -10.64 -19.76 -0.41
N LEU A 9 -11.82 -20.25 -0.04
CA LEU A 9 -12.65 -19.62 0.99
C LEU A 9 -12.00 -19.71 2.38
N VAL A 10 -11.53 -20.90 2.77
CA VAL A 10 -10.87 -21.11 4.06
C VAL A 10 -9.55 -20.35 4.12
N GLY A 11 -8.72 -20.44 3.08
CA GLY A 11 -7.43 -19.76 3.00
C GLY A 11 -7.57 -18.25 3.00
N GLY A 12 -8.51 -17.70 2.21
CA GLY A 12 -8.80 -16.27 2.20
C GLY A 12 -9.29 -15.76 3.55
N PHE A 13 -10.16 -16.52 4.23
CA PHE A 13 -10.64 -16.13 5.56
C PHE A 13 -9.54 -16.21 6.63
N ILE A 14 -8.67 -17.21 6.58
CA ILE A 14 -7.49 -17.30 7.45
C ILE A 14 -6.57 -16.08 7.23
N LEU A 15 -6.31 -15.73 5.96
CA LEU A 15 -5.49 -14.58 5.61
C LEU A 15 -6.10 -13.26 6.13
N PHE A 16 -7.40 -13.07 5.91
CA PHE A 16 -8.14 -11.91 6.39
C PHE A 16 -8.07 -11.74 7.92
N ILE A 17 -8.22 -12.85 8.67
CA ILE A 17 -8.05 -12.84 10.13
C ILE A 17 -6.62 -12.47 10.50
N TRP A 18 -5.64 -13.08 9.84
CA TRP A 18 -4.23 -12.80 10.13
C TRP A 18 -3.88 -11.32 9.89
N GLN A 19 -4.30 -10.73 8.78
CA GLN A 19 -4.11 -9.30 8.52
C GLN A 19 -4.81 -8.43 9.57
N SER A 20 -6.04 -8.79 9.96
CA SER A 20 -6.77 -8.08 11.01
C SER A 20 -6.01 -8.09 12.34
N LEU A 21 -5.44 -9.25 12.71
CA LEU A 21 -4.61 -9.40 13.91
C LEU A 21 -3.31 -8.62 13.78
N SER A 22 -2.65 -8.63 12.62
CA SER A 22 -1.37 -7.93 12.41
C SER A 22 -1.51 -6.41 12.58
N PHE A 23 -2.63 -5.83 12.12
CA PHE A 23 -2.91 -4.41 12.25
C PHE A 23 -3.46 -4.03 13.63
N MET A 24 -4.53 -4.70 14.09
CA MET A 24 -5.27 -4.22 15.26
C MET A 24 -4.73 -4.71 16.59
N VAL A 25 -4.24 -5.95 16.64
CA VAL A 25 -3.88 -6.61 17.91
C VAL A 25 -2.37 -6.60 18.12
N LEU A 26 -1.63 -7.08 17.13
CA LEU A 26 -0.18 -7.18 17.19
C LEU A 26 0.52 -5.87 16.83
N GLN A 27 -0.19 -4.98 16.11
CA GLN A 27 0.29 -3.66 15.71
C GLN A 27 1.67 -3.69 15.01
N LEU A 28 1.89 -4.71 14.18
CA LEU A 28 3.17 -4.96 13.50
C LEU A 28 3.57 -3.85 12.53
N HIS A 29 2.64 -2.95 12.20
CA HIS A 29 2.83 -1.85 11.25
C HIS A 29 3.07 -0.48 11.89
N ASN A 30 3.01 -0.36 13.23
CA ASN A 30 3.12 0.94 13.93
C ASN A 30 4.43 1.68 13.64
N ASP A 31 5.55 0.96 13.51
CA ASP A 31 6.86 1.56 13.26
C ASP A 31 6.93 2.31 11.91
N GLN A 32 5.99 2.01 11.00
CA GLN A 32 5.82 2.66 9.70
C GLN A 32 4.93 3.91 9.77
N MET A 33 4.17 4.09 10.86
CA MET A 33 3.18 5.17 11.06
C MET A 33 3.48 5.94 12.35
N LYS A 34 4.65 6.59 12.40
CA LYS A 34 5.09 7.31 13.59
C LYS A 34 4.28 8.59 13.80
N TYR A 35 3.89 8.80 15.05
CA TYR A 35 3.33 10.07 15.51
C TYR A 35 4.40 11.16 15.57
N THR A 36 3.99 12.40 15.25
CA THR A 36 4.75 13.62 15.53
C THR A 36 3.79 14.69 16.05
N ASP A 37 4.25 15.45 17.03
CA ASP A 37 3.58 16.65 17.55
C ASP A 37 3.44 17.77 16.51
N LYS A 38 4.15 17.71 15.39
CA LYS A 38 4.07 18.66 14.28
C LYS A 38 3.01 18.32 13.24
N GLN A 39 2.19 17.28 13.44
CA GLN A 39 1.24 16.80 12.43
C GLN A 39 0.30 17.90 11.92
N ASP A 40 -0.20 18.78 12.80
CA ASP A 40 -1.15 19.83 12.43
C ASP A 40 -0.49 20.91 11.57
N GLU A 41 0.76 21.27 11.88
CA GLU A 41 1.57 22.21 11.08
C GLU A 41 1.84 21.64 9.68
N ILE A 42 2.23 20.36 9.62
CA ILE A 42 2.49 19.66 8.35
C ILE A 42 1.21 19.60 7.50
N LEU A 43 0.08 19.21 8.09
CA LEU A 43 -1.20 19.13 7.38
C LEU A 43 -1.66 20.49 6.87
N ALA A 44 -1.53 21.55 7.68
CA ALA A 44 -1.88 22.91 7.27
C ALA A 44 -1.01 23.40 6.09
N MET A 45 0.28 23.07 6.07
CA MET A 45 1.15 23.39 4.93
C MET A 45 0.74 22.65 3.65
N LEU A 46 0.38 21.36 3.77
CA LEU A 46 -0.07 20.56 2.63
C LEU A 46 -1.40 21.08 2.06
N GLU A 47 -2.35 21.42 2.93
CA GLU A 47 -3.61 22.03 2.52
C GLU A 47 -3.39 23.38 1.81
N ALA A 48 -2.58 24.27 2.41
CA ALA A 48 -2.27 25.57 1.84
C ALA A 48 -1.50 25.50 0.51
N SER A 49 -0.80 24.39 0.24
CA SER A 49 -0.11 24.18 -1.03
C SER A 49 -1.05 23.95 -2.22
N GLY A 50 -2.32 23.64 -1.97
CA GLY A 50 -3.29 23.29 -3.00
C GLY A 50 -3.03 21.91 -3.64
N LEU A 51 -2.39 21.00 -2.89
CA LEU A 51 -2.09 19.65 -3.36
C LEU A 51 -3.39 18.88 -3.63
N GLU A 52 -3.44 18.17 -4.76
CA GLU A 52 -4.52 17.23 -5.04
C GLU A 52 -4.31 15.90 -4.29
N GLU A 53 -5.35 15.08 -4.20
CA GLU A 53 -5.21 13.76 -3.60
C GLU A 53 -4.27 12.88 -4.41
N GLY A 54 -3.35 12.18 -3.74
CA GLY A 54 -2.39 11.31 -4.44
C GLY A 54 -1.14 10.96 -3.67
N GLU A 55 -0.24 10.29 -4.38
CA GLU A 55 1.07 9.84 -3.92
C GLU A 55 2.16 10.74 -4.51
N TYR A 56 2.97 11.33 -3.63
CA TYR A 56 4.04 12.24 -4.02
C TYR A 56 5.36 11.78 -3.45
N PHE A 57 6.37 11.67 -4.31
CA PHE A 57 7.76 11.56 -3.90
C PHE A 57 8.39 12.95 -3.97
N LEU A 58 9.09 13.38 -2.94
CA LEU A 58 9.67 14.72 -2.84
C LEU A 58 11.14 14.64 -2.43
N PRO A 59 12.07 15.31 -3.13
CA PRO A 59 11.87 16.02 -4.40
C PRO A 59 11.63 15.04 -5.56
N ASN A 60 11.02 15.51 -6.66
CA ASN A 60 10.87 14.75 -7.90
C ASN A 60 10.91 15.68 -9.12
N THR A 61 11.11 15.13 -10.32
CA THR A 61 11.11 15.88 -11.58
C THR A 61 9.68 16.09 -12.08
N SER A 62 9.43 17.22 -12.75
CA SER A 62 8.16 17.46 -13.45
C SER A 62 7.98 16.49 -14.63
N ASP A 63 9.10 16.12 -15.23
CA ASP A 63 9.14 15.33 -16.46
C ASP A 63 9.30 13.85 -16.12
N GLN A 64 8.49 13.02 -16.78
CA GLN A 64 8.55 11.56 -16.64
C GLN A 64 9.80 10.96 -17.29
N ALA A 65 10.46 11.71 -18.18
CA ALA A 65 11.69 11.35 -18.86
C ALA A 65 12.59 12.60 -18.98
N PRO A 66 13.24 13.04 -17.89
CA PRO A 66 14.11 14.20 -17.92
C PRO A 66 15.32 13.95 -18.84
N SER A 67 15.86 15.02 -19.41
CA SER A 67 17.13 14.97 -20.12
C SER A 67 18.27 14.56 -19.18
N GLU A 68 19.40 14.14 -19.75
CA GLU A 68 20.58 13.76 -18.96
C GLU A 68 21.07 14.93 -18.08
N GLU A 69 21.08 16.14 -18.64
CA GLU A 69 21.49 17.36 -17.92
C GLU A 69 20.54 17.67 -16.74
N GLU A 70 19.23 17.56 -16.94
CA GLU A 70 18.25 17.75 -15.86
C GLU A 70 18.39 16.69 -14.77
N ARG A 71 18.72 15.45 -15.15
CA ARG A 71 18.99 14.36 -14.21
C ARG A 71 20.24 14.64 -13.39
N GLU A 72 21.35 15.03 -14.03
CA GLU A 72 22.60 15.38 -13.35
C GLU A 72 22.40 16.55 -12.38
N ALA A 73 21.73 17.62 -12.83
CA ALA A 73 21.43 18.77 -11.98
C ALA A 73 20.50 18.41 -10.81
N PHE A 74 19.53 17.52 -11.02
CA PHE A 74 18.66 17.03 -9.95
C PHE A 74 19.45 16.24 -8.91
N ILE A 75 20.33 15.33 -9.35
CA ILE A 75 21.20 14.54 -8.47
C ILE A 75 22.12 15.48 -7.68
N GLU A 76 22.82 16.40 -8.35
CA GLU A 76 23.72 17.35 -7.68
C GLU A 76 23.00 18.15 -6.59
N LYS A 77 21.77 18.62 -6.89
CA LYS A 77 21.00 19.46 -5.98
C LYS A 77 20.46 18.72 -4.75
N TYR A 78 20.01 17.46 -4.92
CA TYR A 78 19.25 16.74 -3.90
C TYR A 78 19.95 15.54 -3.28
N THR A 79 21.15 15.18 -3.75
CA THR A 79 21.99 14.18 -3.08
C THR A 79 22.26 14.61 -1.63
N ASP A 80 22.12 13.65 -0.71
CA ASP A 80 22.26 13.83 0.74
C ASP A 80 21.30 14.87 1.37
N LYS A 81 20.21 15.23 0.68
CA LYS A 81 19.14 16.09 1.21
C LYS A 81 17.97 15.26 1.76
N PRO A 82 17.14 15.86 2.65
CA PRO A 82 15.90 15.22 3.08
C PRO A 82 14.99 14.88 1.89
N TRP A 83 14.32 13.74 2.00
CA TRP A 83 13.30 13.30 1.06
C TRP A 83 12.06 12.86 1.84
N ALA A 84 10.92 12.88 1.17
CA ALA A 84 9.65 12.45 1.76
C ALA A 84 8.80 11.72 0.73
N ARG A 85 7.95 10.82 1.22
CA ARG A 85 6.81 10.28 0.48
C ARG A 85 5.54 10.72 1.18
N ILE A 86 4.61 11.28 0.43
CA ILE A 86 3.34 11.81 0.95
C ILE A 86 2.20 11.07 0.27
N ALA A 87 1.37 10.41 1.07
CA ALA A 87 0.05 9.92 0.67
C ALA A 87 -0.97 10.94 1.18
N TYR A 88 -1.41 11.86 0.32
CA TYR A 88 -2.27 12.98 0.71
C TYR A 88 -3.74 12.69 0.40
N HIS A 89 -4.59 12.91 1.41
CA HIS A 89 -6.04 12.80 1.34
C HIS A 89 -6.65 14.06 1.93
N LYS A 90 -7.65 14.65 1.25
CA LYS A 90 -8.28 15.89 1.68
C LYS A 90 -9.21 15.67 2.89
N GLU A 91 -9.73 14.44 3.04
CA GLU A 91 -10.66 14.08 4.09
C GLU A 91 -10.28 12.76 4.77
N LEU A 92 -10.31 12.75 6.10
CA LEU A 92 -10.20 11.52 6.89
C LEU A 92 -11.58 10.86 6.98
N ASN A 93 -11.81 9.84 6.15
CA ASN A 93 -13.05 9.06 6.19
C ASN A 93 -12.85 7.76 6.99
N MET A 94 -13.57 7.62 8.11
CA MET A 94 -13.49 6.45 8.99
C MET A 94 -14.38 5.27 8.54
N SER A 95 -15.02 5.35 7.37
CA SER A 95 -15.83 4.27 6.82
C SER A 95 -14.96 3.11 6.37
N MET A 96 -14.92 2.05 7.19
CA MET A 96 -14.10 0.86 6.91
C MET A 96 -14.86 -0.24 6.16
N GLY A 97 -16.20 -0.22 6.14
CA GLY A 97 -17.00 -1.37 5.67
C GLY A 97 -16.69 -1.80 4.24
N MET A 98 -16.60 -0.84 3.31
CA MET A 98 -16.27 -1.14 1.91
C MET A 98 -14.82 -1.61 1.75
N ASN A 99 -13.89 -1.07 2.52
CA ASN A 99 -12.48 -1.46 2.48
C ASN A 99 -12.30 -2.89 3.01
N LEU A 100 -12.97 -3.24 4.11
CA LEU A 100 -12.97 -4.60 4.67
C LEU A 100 -13.57 -5.61 3.71
N PHE A 101 -14.70 -5.28 3.07
CA PHE A 101 -15.33 -6.15 2.07
C PHE A 101 -14.41 -6.39 0.86
N ARG A 102 -13.80 -5.32 0.32
CA ARG A 102 -12.83 -5.42 -0.78
C ARG A 102 -11.61 -6.24 -0.36
N GLY A 103 -11.10 -6.05 0.86
CA GLY A 103 -10.00 -6.81 1.42
C GLY A 103 -10.29 -8.32 1.42
N LEU A 104 -11.41 -8.73 2.02
CA LEU A 104 -11.81 -10.14 2.05
C LEU A 104 -11.95 -10.75 0.64
N LEU A 105 -12.51 -10.01 -0.33
CA LEU A 105 -12.61 -10.49 -1.70
C LEU A 105 -11.23 -10.71 -2.34
N VAL A 106 -10.30 -9.79 -2.11
CA VAL A 106 -8.91 -9.91 -2.60
C VAL A 106 -8.20 -11.09 -1.93
N ASP A 107 -8.40 -11.32 -0.64
CA ASP A 107 -7.77 -12.44 0.08
C ASP A 107 -8.29 -13.80 -0.43
N VAL A 108 -9.60 -13.91 -0.68
CA VAL A 108 -10.20 -15.11 -1.29
C VAL A 108 -9.67 -15.32 -2.71
N LEU A 109 -9.53 -14.25 -3.50
CA LEU A 109 -8.96 -14.34 -4.85
C LEU A 109 -7.49 -14.76 -4.82
N ALA A 110 -6.69 -14.21 -3.90
CA ALA A 110 -5.29 -14.58 -3.73
C ALA A 110 -5.14 -16.06 -3.32
N ALA A 111 -5.92 -16.52 -2.34
CA ALA A 111 -5.95 -17.91 -1.91
C ALA A 111 -6.42 -18.85 -3.05
N PHE A 112 -7.40 -18.41 -3.85
CA PHE A 112 -7.81 -19.12 -5.05
C PHE A 112 -6.67 -19.26 -6.05
N MET A 113 -6.00 -18.16 -6.41
CA MET A 113 -4.90 -18.16 -7.38
C MET A 113 -3.74 -19.05 -6.92
N LEU A 114 -3.36 -18.94 -5.64
CA LEU A 114 -2.31 -19.78 -5.05
C LEU A 114 -2.69 -21.26 -5.10
N THR A 115 -3.90 -21.60 -4.65
CA THR A 115 -4.36 -23.00 -4.64
C THR A 115 -4.46 -23.56 -6.05
N TRP A 116 -4.97 -22.75 -6.99
CA TRP A 116 -5.05 -23.13 -8.40
C TRP A 116 -3.67 -23.43 -8.98
N LEU A 117 -2.69 -22.55 -8.72
CA LEU A 117 -1.30 -22.73 -9.15
C LEU A 117 -0.69 -24.01 -8.58
N LEU A 118 -0.87 -24.26 -7.27
CA LEU A 118 -0.34 -25.44 -6.59
C LEU A 118 -0.96 -26.74 -7.13
N LEU A 119 -2.27 -26.76 -7.38
CA LEU A 119 -2.94 -27.91 -7.99
C LEU A 119 -2.46 -28.14 -9.42
N HIS A 120 -2.26 -27.06 -10.18
CA HIS A 120 -1.76 -27.16 -11.55
C HIS A 120 -0.35 -27.75 -11.61
N PHE A 121 0.55 -27.36 -10.69
CA PHE A 121 1.89 -27.97 -10.61
C PHE A 121 1.87 -29.43 -10.12
N ALA A 122 0.89 -29.83 -9.30
CA ALA A 122 0.74 -31.23 -8.91
C ALA A 122 0.39 -32.11 -10.11
N ASP A 123 -0.41 -31.60 -11.05
CA ASP A 123 -0.79 -32.33 -12.27
C ASP A 123 0.36 -32.47 -13.28
N LEU A 124 1.38 -31.59 -13.25
CA LEU A 124 2.55 -31.67 -14.15
C LEU A 124 3.62 -32.67 -13.69
N ASN A 125 3.60 -33.07 -12.41
CA ASN A 125 4.57 -34.00 -11.82
C ASN A 125 4.05 -35.45 -11.73
N MET A 126 2.84 -35.70 -12.23
CA MET A 126 2.23 -37.04 -12.37
C MET A 126 2.21 -37.47 -13.83
#